data_AF-A0A1J9PWG0-F1
#
_entry.id   AF-A0A1J9PWG0-F1
#
_cell.length_a   1.000
_cell.length_b   1.000
_cell.length_c   1.000
_cell.angle_alpha   90.00
_cell.angle_beta   90.00
_cell.angle_gamma   90.00
#
_symmetry.space_group_name_H-M   'P 1'
#
loop_
_entity.id
_entity.type
_entity.pdbx_description
1 polymer ?
#
loop_
_entity_poly.entity_id
_entity_poly.type
_entity_poly.pdbx_seq_one_letter_code
_entity_poly.pdbx_strand_id
1 'polypeptide(L)'
;MSGAASRLRNLTQHFLPTSPWATDPKGETSHTFNRHTLSPTFFLPRAAAIEPDAQAIYHVTANNKVLRRSYIETADRARGFAYYLRKHGLKRVGILCPNTPAFLESIFAIAAAGAVNVAVNYRLKPEDIAYIFNHSEIEVIIVDKEFVPLLDEFKKTNGHVPLIIDTDTDAIEGELSGPFDQAVLEGLSFDAASGNHGWQALEAQTPDEDALIALAYTSGTTSRPKGVEYIHRSCYLATLANIIESGLNSSEGRCRYLWTLPMFHAMG
;
A
#
# COMPACT_ATOMS: atom_id res chain seq x y z
N MET A 1 21.79 19.57 51.90
CA MET A 1 21.57 18.18 51.46
C MET A 1 20.09 17.86 51.57
N SER A 2 19.42 17.46 50.49
CA SER A 2 17.99 17.10 50.58
C SER A 2 17.81 15.85 51.44
N GLY A 3 16.90 15.90 52.41
CA GLY A 3 16.60 14.79 53.31
C GLY A 3 15.92 13.62 52.58
N ALA A 4 15.99 12.43 53.15
CA ALA A 4 15.45 11.19 52.56
C ALA A 4 13.98 11.32 52.12
N ALA A 5 13.15 12.02 52.91
CA ALA A 5 11.75 12.30 52.59
C ALA A 5 11.57 13.16 51.32
N SER A 6 12.46 14.12 51.08
CA SER A 6 12.42 14.97 49.87
C SER A 6 12.81 14.18 48.62
N ARG A 7 13.77 13.25 48.72
CA ARG A 7 14.17 12.38 47.61
C ARG A 7 13.09 11.36 47.25
N LEU A 8 12.46 10.77 48.26
CA LEU A 8 11.31 9.88 48.08
C LEU A 8 10.13 10.60 47.43
N ARG A 9 9.85 11.85 47.83
CA ARG A 9 8.77 12.65 47.25
C ARG A 9 9.01 12.96 45.76
N ASN A 10 10.25 13.29 45.38
CA ASN A 10 10.63 13.49 43.97
C ASN A 10 10.56 12.20 43.15
N LEU A 11 10.93 11.05 43.72
CA LEU A 11 10.77 9.75 43.07
C LEU A 11 9.29 9.40 42.86
N THR A 12 8.43 9.63 43.86
CA THR A 12 6.99 9.37 43.73
C THR A 12 6.29 10.27 42.72
N GLN A 13 6.81 11.47 42.44
CA GLN A 13 6.26 12.35 41.41
C GLN A 13 6.39 11.78 39.99
N HIS A 14 7.34 10.87 39.74
CA HIS A 14 7.46 10.17 38.46
C HIS A 14 6.50 8.98 38.33
N PHE A 15 5.89 8.52 39.43
CA PHE A 15 4.96 7.38 39.45
C PHE A 15 3.50 7.79 39.71
N LEU A 16 3.27 9.04 40.14
CA LEU A 16 1.92 9.59 40.23
C LEU A 16 1.52 10.09 38.83
N PRO A 17 0.36 9.67 38.29
CA PRO A 17 -0.13 10.23 37.06
C PRO A 17 -0.28 11.75 37.23
N THR A 18 0.38 12.52 36.37
CA THR A 18 0.05 13.94 36.20
C THR A 18 -1.44 14.01 35.93
N SER A 19 -2.18 14.76 36.75
CA SER A 19 -3.63 14.90 36.63
C SER A 19 -4.04 14.98 35.15
N PRO A 20 -4.87 14.06 34.63
CA PRO A 20 -5.24 14.05 33.21
C PRO A 20 -6.23 15.17 32.85
N TRP A 21 -6.56 16.05 33.80
CA TRP A 21 -7.61 17.07 33.67
C TRP A 21 -7.07 18.50 33.67
N ALA A 22 -5.92 18.72 33.03
CA ALA A 22 -5.65 20.05 32.50
C ALA A 22 -6.58 20.24 31.29
N THR A 23 -7.75 20.85 31.54
CA THR A 23 -8.62 21.36 30.48
C THR A 23 -7.83 22.35 29.63
N ASP A 24 -7.66 22.05 28.34
CA ASP A 24 -7.40 23.07 27.33
C ASP A 24 -8.45 24.20 27.54
N PRO A 25 -8.12 25.50 27.39
CA PRO A 25 -9.10 26.58 27.43
C PRO A 25 -10.35 26.38 26.54
N LYS A 26 -10.33 25.41 25.60
CA LYS A 26 -11.49 24.96 24.81
C LYS A 26 -12.34 23.83 25.38
N GLY A 27 -11.99 23.26 26.54
CA GLY A 27 -12.79 22.22 27.21
C GLY A 27 -12.62 20.80 26.66
N GLU A 28 -11.63 20.56 25.79
CA GLU A 28 -11.32 19.21 25.29
C GLU A 28 -10.39 18.49 26.28
N THR A 29 -10.82 17.31 26.74
CA THR A 29 -10.01 16.40 27.54
C THR A 29 -8.88 15.84 26.67
N SER A 30 -7.65 16.32 26.89
CA SER A 30 -6.46 15.74 26.26
C SER A 30 -6.17 14.39 26.89
N HIS A 31 -6.69 13.33 26.27
CA HIS A 31 -6.33 11.99 26.67
C HIS A 31 -4.93 11.65 26.14
N THR A 32 -3.96 11.47 27.03
CA THR A 32 -2.65 10.91 26.70
C THR A 32 -2.76 9.38 26.56
N PHE A 33 -3.43 8.90 25.51
CA PHE A 33 -3.30 7.52 25.06
C PHE A 33 -2.48 7.48 23.76
N ASN A 34 -1.69 6.43 23.60
CA ASN A 34 -1.03 6.16 22.33
C ASN A 34 -2.11 5.84 21.29
N ARG A 35 -2.25 6.69 20.27
CA ARG A 35 -3.14 6.42 19.13
C ARG A 35 -2.33 5.72 18.04
N HIS A 36 -2.71 4.50 17.72
CA HIS A 36 -2.24 3.81 16.52
C HIS A 36 -3.32 3.92 15.46
N THR A 37 -3.00 4.54 14.33
CA THR A 37 -3.93 4.72 13.22
C THR A 37 -4.13 3.40 12.49
N LEU A 38 -5.37 3.16 12.05
CA LEU A 38 -5.77 1.92 11.40
C LEU A 38 -5.46 2.00 9.90
N SER A 39 -4.33 1.44 9.50
CA SER A 39 -3.94 1.31 8.09
C SER A 39 -3.51 -0.13 7.75
N PRO A 40 -4.09 -0.75 6.71
CA PRO A 40 -3.70 -2.11 6.31
C PRO A 40 -2.25 -2.16 5.82
N THR A 41 -1.67 -1.01 5.42
CA THR A 41 -0.27 -0.89 5.00
C THR A 41 0.69 -1.43 6.06
N PHE A 42 0.38 -1.28 7.34
CA PHE A 42 1.22 -1.74 8.45
C PHE A 42 1.39 -3.27 8.49
N PHE A 43 0.46 -4.04 7.90
CA PHE A 43 0.50 -5.50 7.97
C PHE A 43 1.73 -6.11 7.27
N LEU A 44 2.15 -5.56 6.13
CA LEU A 44 3.29 -6.09 5.37
C LEU A 44 4.63 -5.93 6.11
N PRO A 45 5.07 -4.73 6.55
CA PRO A 45 6.32 -4.59 7.30
C PRO A 45 6.26 -5.33 8.64
N ARG A 46 5.08 -5.43 9.27
CA ARG A 46 4.91 -6.25 10.47
C ARG A 46 5.13 -7.74 10.19
N ALA A 47 4.57 -8.27 9.10
CA ALA A 47 4.77 -9.66 8.71
C ALA A 47 6.24 -9.95 8.40
N ALA A 48 6.91 -9.07 7.65
CA ALA A 48 8.33 -9.16 7.35
C ALA A 48 9.23 -9.11 8.60
N ALA A 49 8.85 -8.35 9.63
CA ALA A 49 9.58 -8.29 10.89
C ALA A 49 9.43 -9.55 11.75
N ILE A 50 8.30 -10.26 11.65
CA ILE A 50 8.01 -11.45 12.47
C ILE A 50 8.47 -12.74 11.77
N GLU A 51 8.20 -12.88 10.47
CA GLU A 51 8.53 -14.06 9.68
C GLU A 51 9.18 -13.67 8.35
N PRO A 52 10.40 -13.09 8.36
CA PRO A 52 11.04 -12.54 7.16
C PRO A 52 11.13 -13.56 6.02
N ASP A 53 11.56 -14.78 6.33
CA ASP A 53 11.83 -15.84 5.35
C ASP A 53 10.58 -16.66 4.97
N ALA A 54 9.43 -16.42 5.60
CA ALA A 54 8.21 -17.14 5.25
C ALA A 54 7.72 -16.70 3.86
N GLN A 55 7.26 -17.66 3.06
CA GLN A 55 6.79 -17.40 1.71
C GLN A 55 5.52 -16.54 1.73
N ALA A 56 5.61 -15.34 1.15
CA ALA A 56 4.49 -14.41 0.97
C ALA A 56 3.81 -14.59 -0.38
N ILE A 57 4.60 -14.81 -1.45
CA ILE A 57 4.10 -14.91 -2.83
C ILE A 57 4.58 -16.20 -3.46
N TYR A 58 3.67 -16.88 -4.15
CA TYR A 58 3.94 -17.94 -5.11
C TYR A 58 3.18 -17.60 -6.39
N HIS A 59 3.91 -17.45 -7.50
CA HIS A 59 3.34 -17.04 -8.78
C HIS A 59 3.96 -17.81 -9.94
N VAL A 60 3.17 -18.08 -10.96
CA VAL A 60 3.66 -18.58 -12.25
C VAL A 60 3.61 -17.43 -13.22
N THR A 61 4.78 -16.95 -13.61
CA THR A 61 4.98 -15.77 -14.45
C THR A 61 4.53 -16.00 -15.89
N ALA A 62 4.33 -14.94 -16.66
CA ALA A 62 3.99 -14.99 -18.08
C ALA A 62 5.01 -15.77 -18.94
N ASN A 63 6.29 -15.81 -18.52
CA ASN A 63 7.33 -16.64 -19.15
C ASN A 63 7.40 -18.08 -18.61
N ASN A 64 6.36 -18.57 -17.92
CA ASN A 64 6.22 -19.90 -17.35
C ASN A 64 7.32 -20.27 -16.33
N LYS A 65 7.78 -19.30 -15.55
CA LYS A 65 8.72 -19.53 -14.44
C LYS A 65 7.98 -19.46 -13.12
N VAL A 66 8.50 -20.21 -12.15
CA VAL A 66 7.97 -20.17 -10.78
C VAL A 66 8.72 -19.09 -10.04
N LEU A 67 8.01 -18.03 -9.67
CA LEU A 67 8.50 -16.99 -8.79
C LEU A 67 8.03 -17.26 -7.36
N ARG A 68 8.95 -17.18 -6.41
CA ARG A 68 8.67 -17.22 -4.98
C ARG A 68 9.26 -15.98 -4.35
N ARG A 69 8.50 -15.33 -3.47
CA ARG A 69 9.00 -14.23 -2.64
C ARG A 69 8.65 -14.49 -1.18
N SER A 70 9.62 -14.24 -0.33
CA SER A 70 9.46 -14.17 1.13
C SER A 70 8.78 -12.86 1.53
N TYR A 71 8.35 -12.74 2.80
CA TYR A 71 7.78 -11.49 3.31
C TYR A 71 8.81 -10.35 3.30
N ILE A 72 10.08 -10.61 3.60
CA ILE A 72 11.11 -9.57 3.57
C ILE A 72 11.36 -9.07 2.14
N GLU A 73 11.44 -9.96 1.16
CA GLU A 73 11.59 -9.56 -0.26
C GLU A 73 10.37 -8.78 -0.76
N THR A 74 9.16 -9.24 -0.41
CA THR A 74 7.91 -8.54 -0.79
C THR A 74 7.84 -7.15 -0.16
N ALA A 75 8.21 -7.04 1.13
CA ALA A 75 8.25 -5.76 1.82
C ALA A 75 9.31 -4.83 1.23
N ASP A 76 10.50 -5.31 0.90
CA ASP A 76 11.55 -4.49 0.31
C ASP A 76 11.16 -3.98 -1.08
N ARG A 77 10.48 -4.79 -1.89
CA ARG A 77 9.99 -4.36 -3.20
C ARG A 77 8.88 -3.33 -3.10
N ALA A 78 7.91 -3.53 -2.20
CA ALA A 78 6.87 -2.53 -1.92
C ALA A 78 7.48 -1.22 -1.38
N ARG A 79 8.47 -1.31 -0.49
CA ARG A 79 9.22 -0.15 0.03
C ARG A 79 9.93 0.59 -1.10
N GLY A 80 10.64 -0.14 -1.97
CA GLY A 80 11.30 0.42 -3.13
C GLY A 80 10.36 1.24 -3.99
N PHE A 81 9.23 0.64 -4.39
CA PHE A 81 8.26 1.35 -5.20
C PHE A 81 7.59 2.53 -4.46
N ALA A 82 7.38 2.44 -3.15
CA ALA A 82 6.88 3.58 -2.35
C ALA A 82 7.83 4.78 -2.39
N TYR A 83 9.14 4.54 -2.26
CA TYR A 83 10.16 5.59 -2.38
C TYR A 83 10.25 6.16 -3.79
N TYR A 84 10.06 5.34 -4.82
CA TYR A 84 9.95 5.82 -6.20
C TYR A 84 8.79 6.83 -6.33
N LEU A 85 7.60 6.47 -5.85
CA LEU A 85 6.44 7.37 -5.88
C LEU A 85 6.70 8.68 -5.11
N ARG A 86 7.29 8.58 -3.91
CA ARG A 86 7.65 9.76 -3.08
C ARG A 86 8.65 10.67 -3.77
N LYS A 87 9.71 10.10 -4.38
CA LYS A 87 10.75 10.85 -5.10
C LYS A 87 10.16 11.65 -6.27
N HIS A 88 9.21 11.06 -6.98
CA HIS A 88 8.55 11.67 -8.14
C HIS A 88 7.31 12.50 -7.77
N GLY A 89 6.94 12.57 -6.48
CA GLY A 89 5.80 13.36 -6.00
C GLY A 89 4.43 12.82 -6.44
N LEU A 90 4.34 11.54 -6.82
CA LEU A 90 3.16 10.93 -7.42
C LEU A 90 2.11 10.60 -6.35
N LYS A 91 0.88 11.10 -6.50
CA LYS A 91 -0.19 10.94 -5.50
C LYS A 91 -1.37 10.09 -5.95
N ARG A 92 -1.60 9.92 -7.25
CA ARG A 92 -2.73 9.15 -7.78
C ARG A 92 -2.21 8.14 -8.80
N VAL A 93 -2.22 6.86 -8.42
CA VAL A 93 -1.54 5.78 -9.15
C VAL A 93 -2.57 4.82 -9.72
N GLY A 94 -2.61 4.71 -11.05
CA GLY A 94 -3.46 3.77 -11.77
C GLY A 94 -2.81 2.39 -11.84
N ILE A 95 -3.61 1.33 -11.76
CA ILE A 95 -3.15 -0.04 -11.99
C ILE A 95 -4.05 -0.70 -13.05
N LEU A 96 -3.44 -1.20 -14.12
CA LEU A 96 -4.09 -1.95 -15.19
C LEU A 96 -3.34 -3.26 -15.43
N CYS A 97 -3.40 -4.15 -14.44
CA CYS A 97 -2.68 -5.43 -14.44
C CYS A 97 -3.62 -6.59 -14.04
N PRO A 98 -3.30 -7.84 -14.42
CA PRO A 98 -3.87 -9.03 -13.81
C PRO A 98 -3.31 -9.23 -12.40
N ASN A 99 -3.66 -10.36 -11.76
CA ASN A 99 -3.10 -10.71 -10.46
C ASN A 99 -1.62 -11.08 -10.63
N THR A 100 -0.75 -10.07 -10.57
CA THR A 100 0.70 -10.25 -10.60
C THR A 100 1.32 -9.87 -9.25
N PRO A 101 2.52 -10.37 -8.95
CA PRO A 101 3.31 -9.90 -7.81
C PRO A 101 3.50 -8.38 -7.80
N ALA A 102 3.70 -7.75 -8.97
CA ALA A 102 3.84 -6.30 -9.08
C ALA A 102 2.55 -5.57 -8.67
N PHE A 103 1.37 -6.09 -9.02
CA PHE A 103 0.09 -5.56 -8.53
C PHE A 103 0.07 -5.56 -7.00
N LEU A 104 0.34 -6.71 -6.37
CA LEU A 104 0.29 -6.83 -4.91
C LEU A 104 1.29 -5.90 -4.21
N GLU A 105 2.52 -5.85 -4.70
CA GLU A 105 3.57 -4.94 -4.21
C GLU A 105 3.12 -3.48 -4.34
N SER A 106 2.46 -3.12 -5.45
CA SER A 106 1.96 -1.78 -5.71
C SER A 106 0.87 -1.35 -4.74
N ILE A 107 -0.05 -2.22 -4.34
CA ILE A 107 -1.10 -1.87 -3.35
C ILE A 107 -0.46 -1.35 -2.07
N PHE A 108 0.53 -2.09 -1.54
CA PHE A 108 1.22 -1.69 -0.32
C PHE A 108 2.11 -0.46 -0.53
N ALA A 109 2.82 -0.40 -1.66
CA ALA A 109 3.71 0.70 -1.98
C ALA A 109 2.99 2.05 -2.12
N ILE A 110 1.87 2.06 -2.85
CA ILE A 110 1.06 3.26 -3.08
C ILE A 110 0.55 3.81 -1.74
N ALA A 111 -0.02 2.94 -0.90
CA ALA A 111 -0.49 3.34 0.42
C ALA A 111 0.67 3.81 1.34
N ALA A 112 1.84 3.15 1.27
CA ALA A 112 3.02 3.54 2.02
C ALA A 112 3.65 4.87 1.55
N ALA A 113 3.41 5.26 0.30
CA ALA A 113 3.82 6.56 -0.23
C ALA A 113 2.86 7.71 0.17
N GLY A 114 1.73 7.40 0.83
CA GLY A 114 0.65 8.35 1.07
C GLY A 114 -0.04 8.77 -0.24
N ALA A 115 -0.21 7.81 -1.15
CA ALA A 115 -0.84 7.97 -2.45
C ALA A 115 -2.11 7.09 -2.54
N VAL A 116 -2.95 7.37 -3.54
CA VAL A 116 -4.24 6.72 -3.75
C VAL A 116 -4.12 5.72 -4.89
N ASN A 117 -4.54 4.49 -4.65
CA ASN A 117 -4.59 3.43 -5.65
C ASN A 117 -5.90 3.48 -6.46
N VAL A 118 -5.79 3.46 -7.78
CA VAL A 118 -6.93 3.36 -8.71
C VAL A 118 -6.73 2.17 -9.63
N ALA A 119 -7.08 0.99 -9.14
CA ALA A 119 -7.05 -0.21 -9.95
C ALA A 119 -8.26 -0.30 -10.87
N VAL A 120 -8.02 -0.60 -12.15
CA VAL A 120 -9.06 -0.64 -13.19
C VAL A 120 -9.16 -2.03 -13.80
N ASN A 121 -10.40 -2.43 -14.05
CA ASN A 121 -10.69 -3.67 -14.74
C ASN A 121 -10.24 -3.59 -16.21
N TYR A 122 -9.18 -4.32 -16.55
CA TYR A 122 -8.66 -4.43 -17.92
C TYR A 122 -9.63 -5.10 -18.92
N ARG A 123 -10.79 -5.60 -18.46
CA ARG A 123 -11.86 -6.13 -19.33
C ARG A 123 -12.85 -5.06 -19.80
N LEU A 124 -12.70 -3.82 -19.35
CA LEU A 124 -13.51 -2.69 -19.80
C LEU A 124 -13.09 -2.23 -21.19
N LYS A 125 -13.98 -1.47 -21.83
CA LYS A 125 -13.64 -0.83 -23.11
C LYS A 125 -12.61 0.29 -22.89
N PRO A 126 -11.71 0.58 -23.85
CA PRO A 126 -10.71 1.63 -23.73
C PRO A 126 -11.30 3.01 -23.36
N GLU A 127 -12.51 3.33 -23.82
CA GLU A 127 -13.18 4.59 -23.50
C GLU A 127 -13.58 4.68 -22.02
N ASP A 128 -14.00 3.56 -21.43
CA ASP A 128 -14.36 3.48 -20.01
C ASP A 128 -13.10 3.53 -19.13
N ILE A 129 -12.02 2.86 -19.55
CA ILE A 129 -10.71 2.94 -18.88
C ILE A 129 -10.19 4.38 -18.90
N ALA A 130 -10.22 5.02 -20.07
CA ALA A 130 -9.81 6.42 -20.22
C ALA A 130 -10.68 7.35 -19.39
N TYR A 131 -11.99 7.14 -19.34
CA TYR A 131 -12.88 7.91 -18.47
C TYR A 131 -12.50 7.77 -16.99
N ILE A 132 -12.29 6.54 -16.51
CA ILE A 132 -11.96 6.28 -15.10
C ILE A 132 -10.63 6.95 -14.73
N PHE A 133 -9.59 6.81 -15.54
CA PHE A 133 -8.29 7.43 -15.25
C PHE A 133 -8.32 8.96 -15.34
N ASN A 134 -9.09 9.53 -16.28
CA ASN A 134 -9.31 10.97 -16.34
C ASN A 134 -10.08 11.50 -15.12
N HIS A 135 -11.20 10.85 -14.78
CA HIS A 135 -12.01 11.23 -13.63
C HIS A 135 -11.26 11.05 -12.31
N SER A 136 -10.31 10.12 -12.29
CA SER A 136 -9.42 9.88 -11.17
C SER A 136 -8.12 10.67 -11.24
N GLU A 137 -7.93 11.60 -12.18
CA GLU A 137 -6.75 12.47 -12.26
C GLU A 137 -5.43 11.72 -12.05
N ILE A 138 -5.26 10.59 -12.75
CA ILE A 138 -4.07 9.73 -12.58
C ILE A 138 -2.79 10.43 -13.01
N GLU A 139 -1.74 10.27 -12.20
CA GLU A 139 -0.41 10.85 -12.43
C GLU A 139 0.59 9.83 -12.97
N VAL A 140 0.35 8.54 -12.77
CA VAL A 140 1.18 7.43 -13.30
C VAL A 140 0.33 6.17 -13.41
N ILE A 141 0.60 5.33 -14.41
CA ILE A 141 -0.10 4.05 -14.58
C ILE A 141 0.90 2.90 -14.57
N ILE A 142 0.66 1.93 -13.69
CA ILE A 142 1.30 0.61 -13.73
C ILE A 142 0.44 -0.26 -14.64
N VAL A 143 1.02 -0.84 -15.69
CA VAL A 143 0.27 -1.56 -16.70
C VAL A 143 0.99 -2.84 -17.10
N ASP A 144 0.26 -3.94 -17.16
CA ASP A 144 0.78 -5.17 -17.71
C ASP A 144 1.07 -4.98 -19.20
N LYS A 145 2.21 -5.50 -19.66
CA LYS A 145 2.65 -5.41 -21.06
C LYS A 145 1.55 -5.79 -22.06
N GLU A 146 0.73 -6.79 -21.75
CA GLU A 146 -0.37 -7.25 -22.60
C GLU A 146 -1.44 -6.17 -22.80
N PHE A 147 -1.67 -5.31 -21.79
CA PHE A 147 -2.78 -4.36 -21.74
C PHE A 147 -2.38 -2.91 -22.08
N VAL A 148 -1.13 -2.66 -22.45
CA VAL A 148 -0.66 -1.34 -22.94
C VAL A 148 -1.53 -0.76 -24.08
N PRO A 149 -2.03 -1.56 -25.06
CA PRO A 149 -2.90 -1.03 -26.11
C PRO A 149 -4.25 -0.49 -25.62
N LEU A 150 -4.75 -0.96 -24.46
CA LEU A 150 -6.01 -0.47 -23.89
C LEU A 150 -5.93 0.99 -23.42
N LEU A 151 -4.71 1.53 -23.27
CA LEU A 151 -4.46 2.91 -22.86
C LEU A 151 -4.41 3.89 -24.05
N ASP A 152 -4.58 3.44 -25.29
CA ASP A 152 -4.42 4.30 -26.46
C ASP A 152 -5.46 5.43 -26.50
N GLU A 153 -6.68 5.19 -26.05
CA GLU A 153 -7.71 6.24 -25.92
C GLU A 153 -7.30 7.28 -24.88
N PHE A 154 -6.80 6.84 -23.71
CA PHE A 154 -6.35 7.73 -22.65
C PHE A 154 -5.14 8.58 -23.07
N LYS A 155 -4.20 8.00 -23.82
CA LYS A 155 -2.98 8.67 -24.29
C LYS A 155 -3.26 9.79 -25.29
N LYS A 156 -4.40 9.79 -26.00
CA LYS A 156 -4.77 10.89 -26.93
C LYS A 156 -4.81 12.25 -26.23
N THR A 157 -5.25 12.31 -24.98
CA THR A 157 -5.32 13.55 -24.19
C THR A 157 -4.28 13.60 -23.07
N ASN A 158 -3.76 12.46 -22.62
CA ASN A 158 -2.84 12.36 -21.47
C ASN A 158 -1.51 11.68 -21.80
N GLY A 159 -0.98 11.91 -23.01
CA GLY A 159 0.29 11.32 -23.44
C GLY A 159 1.52 11.68 -22.60
N HIS A 160 1.38 12.63 -21.67
CA HIS A 160 2.41 13.02 -20.71
C HIS A 160 2.41 12.15 -19.44
N VAL A 161 1.35 11.38 -19.17
CA VAL A 161 1.26 10.52 -17.98
C VAL A 161 2.17 9.31 -18.16
N PRO A 162 3.18 9.11 -17.29
CA PRO A 162 4.11 7.99 -17.40
C PRO A 162 3.42 6.64 -17.25
N LEU A 163 3.92 5.66 -18.02
CA LEU A 163 3.53 4.26 -17.93
C LEU A 163 4.70 3.44 -17.38
N ILE A 164 4.44 2.70 -16.31
CA ILE A 164 5.38 1.74 -15.72
C ILE A 164 4.91 0.35 -16.14
N ILE A 165 5.63 -0.25 -17.08
CA ILE A 165 5.25 -1.54 -17.66
C ILE A 165 5.70 -2.67 -16.73
N ASP A 166 4.74 -3.49 -16.30
CA ASP A 166 4.98 -4.80 -15.68
C ASP A 166 5.11 -5.86 -16.79
N THR A 167 6.22 -6.58 -16.79
CA THR A 167 6.48 -7.67 -17.76
C THR A 167 6.06 -9.04 -17.23
N ASP A 168 5.67 -9.14 -15.96
CA ASP A 168 5.37 -10.38 -15.24
C ASP A 168 6.41 -11.48 -15.49
N THR A 169 7.68 -11.16 -15.18
CA THR A 169 8.84 -12.05 -15.34
C THR A 169 9.54 -12.32 -14.00
N ASP A 170 10.35 -13.36 -13.95
CA ASP A 170 11.20 -13.71 -12.80
C ASP A 170 12.49 -12.87 -12.71
N ALA A 171 12.84 -12.14 -13.78
CA ALA A 171 13.99 -11.24 -13.81
C ALA A 171 13.71 -9.93 -13.06
N ILE A 172 14.48 -9.66 -12.01
CA ILE A 172 14.31 -8.49 -11.12
C ILE A 172 15.46 -7.48 -11.19
N GLU A 173 16.58 -7.81 -11.84
CA GLU A 173 17.75 -6.95 -11.99
C GLU A 173 18.40 -7.11 -13.38
N GLY A 174 19.27 -6.14 -13.73
CA GLY A 174 20.05 -6.16 -14.97
C GLY A 174 19.23 -5.88 -16.23
N GLU A 175 19.80 -6.19 -17.40
CA GLU A 175 19.19 -5.95 -18.72
C GLU A 175 17.88 -6.70 -18.95
N LEU A 176 17.63 -7.74 -18.14
CA LEU A 176 16.42 -8.57 -18.22
C LEU A 176 15.28 -8.05 -17.34
N SER A 177 15.54 -7.06 -16.46
CA SER A 177 14.52 -6.47 -15.59
C SER A 177 13.59 -5.51 -16.34
N GLY A 178 12.29 -5.57 -16.02
CA GLY A 178 11.27 -4.73 -16.64
C GLY A 178 11.23 -3.31 -16.05
N PRO A 179 10.50 -2.36 -16.68
CA PRO A 179 10.35 -1.00 -16.16
C PRO A 179 9.80 -0.91 -14.72
N PHE A 180 8.91 -1.82 -14.31
CA PHE A 180 8.44 -1.88 -12.92
C PHE A 180 9.59 -2.20 -11.93
N ASP A 181 10.42 -3.20 -12.23
CA ASP A 181 11.58 -3.53 -11.41
C ASP A 181 12.60 -2.38 -11.35
N GLN A 182 12.81 -1.69 -12.47
CA GLN A 182 13.66 -0.51 -12.51
C GLN A 182 13.14 0.62 -11.61
N ALA A 183 11.83 0.85 -11.57
CA ALA A 183 11.22 1.81 -10.65
C ALA A 183 11.43 1.39 -9.17
N VAL A 184 11.27 0.09 -8.86
CA VAL A 184 11.58 -0.45 -7.52
C VAL A 184 13.04 -0.19 -7.14
N LEU A 185 13.99 -0.53 -8.02
CA LEU A 185 15.42 -0.35 -7.79
C LEU A 185 15.82 1.13 -7.65
N GLU A 186 15.21 2.01 -8.44
CA GLU A 186 15.41 3.45 -8.34
C GLU A 186 14.97 3.97 -6.97
N GLY A 187 13.80 3.55 -6.49
CA GLY A 187 13.30 3.95 -5.18
C GLY A 187 14.12 3.39 -4.03
N LEU A 188 14.59 2.13 -4.12
CA LEU A 188 15.54 1.56 -3.15
C LEU A 188 16.86 2.34 -3.12
N SER A 189 17.37 2.73 -4.29
CA SER A 189 18.59 3.54 -4.40
C SER A 189 18.39 4.93 -3.80
N PHE A 190 17.19 5.51 -3.96
CA PHE A 190 16.84 6.78 -3.36
C PHE A 190 16.76 6.69 -1.82
N ASP A 191 16.13 5.65 -1.27
CA ASP A 191 16.13 5.39 0.18
C ASP A 191 17.56 5.29 0.71
N ALA A 192 18.39 4.44 0.10
CA ALA A 192 19.79 4.26 0.47
C ALA A 192 20.58 5.58 0.44
N ALA A 193 20.43 6.38 -0.62
CA ALA A 193 21.07 7.68 -0.75
C ALA A 193 20.56 8.72 0.27
N SER A 194 19.32 8.56 0.74
CA SER A 194 18.70 9.45 1.73
C SER A 194 19.01 9.08 3.18
N GLY A 195 19.71 7.98 3.44
CA GLY A 195 20.05 7.52 4.80
C GLY A 195 19.48 6.16 5.19
N ASN A 196 18.86 5.44 4.25
CA ASN A 196 18.32 4.09 4.43
C ASN A 196 17.28 4.05 5.57
N HIS A 197 16.28 4.93 5.47
CA HIS A 197 15.27 5.12 6.50
C HIS A 197 14.28 3.96 6.57
N GLY A 198 14.24 3.08 5.56
CA GLY A 198 13.39 1.90 5.61
C GLY A 198 11.91 2.26 5.59
N TRP A 199 11.09 1.55 6.36
CA TRP A 199 9.65 1.80 6.49
C TRP A 199 9.32 3.01 7.39
N GLN A 200 10.29 3.51 8.17
CA GLN A 200 10.10 4.54 9.17
C GLN A 200 9.82 5.92 8.56
N ALA A 201 10.31 6.19 7.34
CA ALA A 201 10.03 7.43 6.61
C ALA A 201 8.89 7.29 5.57
N LEU A 202 8.16 6.17 5.62
CA LEU A 202 6.97 5.90 4.82
C LEU A 202 5.71 5.90 5.69
N GLU A 203 4.55 5.95 5.06
CA GLU A 203 3.23 5.98 5.69
C GLU A 203 2.69 4.56 5.96
N ALA A 204 3.56 3.67 6.47
CA ALA A 204 3.12 2.35 6.96
C ALA A 204 2.07 2.51 8.08
N GLN A 205 2.28 3.51 8.94
CA GLN A 205 1.29 4.05 9.85
C GLN A 205 0.85 5.42 9.31
N THR A 206 -0.31 5.48 8.65
CA THR A 206 -0.88 6.73 8.10
C THR A 206 -1.08 7.79 9.20
N PRO A 207 -0.83 9.09 8.95
CA PRO A 207 -1.16 10.14 9.91
C PRO A 207 -2.68 10.32 10.10
N ASP A 208 -3.48 9.97 9.10
CA ASP A 208 -4.94 10.07 9.11
C ASP A 208 -5.57 8.76 8.60
N GLU A 209 -6.29 8.07 9.49
CA GLU A 209 -6.94 6.79 9.15
C GLU A 209 -8.23 6.98 8.34
N ASP A 210 -8.78 8.20 8.29
CA ASP A 210 -9.95 8.53 7.48
C ASP A 210 -9.56 9.08 6.08
N ALA A 211 -8.26 9.15 5.78
CA ALA A 211 -7.77 9.51 4.45
C ALA A 211 -8.02 8.41 3.42
N LEU A 212 -8.14 8.82 2.14
CA LEU A 212 -8.31 7.91 1.01
C LEU A 212 -7.07 7.03 0.82
N ILE A 213 -7.29 5.72 0.73
CA ILE A 213 -6.28 4.74 0.34
C ILE A 213 -6.48 4.25 -1.09
N ALA A 214 -7.73 4.23 -1.56
CA ALA A 214 -8.06 3.76 -2.89
C ALA A 214 -9.39 4.31 -3.44
N LEU A 215 -9.51 4.29 -4.77
CA LEU A 215 -10.75 4.53 -5.51
C LEU A 215 -11.06 3.31 -6.37
N ALA A 216 -12.17 2.63 -6.08
CA ALA A 216 -12.67 1.55 -6.93
C ALA A 216 -13.85 2.03 -7.76
N TYR A 217 -13.86 1.76 -9.06
CA TYR A 217 -14.96 2.18 -9.94
C TYR A 217 -15.96 1.06 -10.16
N THR A 218 -17.24 1.40 -10.03
CA THR A 218 -18.35 0.47 -10.29
C THR A 218 -19.06 0.87 -11.57
N SER A 219 -19.26 -0.10 -12.47
CA SER A 219 -20.08 0.10 -13.68
C SER A 219 -21.55 -0.08 -13.33
N GLY A 220 -22.36 0.97 -13.50
CA GLY A 220 -23.82 0.86 -13.52
C GLY A 220 -24.32 0.56 -14.93
N THR A 221 -25.50 -0.05 -15.07
CA THR A 221 -26.10 -0.36 -16.38
C THR A 221 -26.60 0.87 -17.14
N THR A 222 -26.71 2.03 -16.48
CA THR A 222 -27.41 3.21 -17.01
C THR A 222 -26.59 4.50 -16.98
N SER A 223 -25.47 4.56 -16.26
CA SER A 223 -24.65 5.78 -16.13
C SER A 223 -23.16 5.48 -16.26
N ARG A 224 -22.35 6.54 -16.43
CA ARG A 224 -20.89 6.42 -16.34
C ARG A 224 -20.46 5.78 -15.01
N PRO A 225 -19.32 5.06 -14.98
CA PRO A 225 -18.78 4.48 -13.76
C PRO A 225 -18.65 5.49 -12.62
N LYS A 226 -18.90 5.04 -11.39
CA LYS A 226 -18.78 5.89 -10.19
C LYS A 226 -17.66 5.38 -9.29
N GLY A 227 -16.84 6.30 -8.80
CA GLY A 227 -15.78 6.02 -7.84
C GLY A 227 -16.35 5.79 -6.45
N VAL A 228 -15.95 4.69 -5.83
CA VAL A 228 -16.17 4.36 -4.42
C VAL A 228 -14.89 4.68 -3.68
N GLU A 229 -15.01 5.53 -2.68
CA GLU A 229 -13.91 5.98 -1.83
C GLU A 229 -13.65 4.96 -0.72
N TYR A 230 -12.43 4.43 -0.69
CA TYR A 230 -11.94 3.57 0.39
C TYR A 230 -10.99 4.37 1.25
N ILE A 231 -11.17 4.29 2.56
CA ILE A 231 -10.30 4.92 3.54
C ILE A 231 -9.46 3.87 4.27
N HIS A 232 -8.31 4.27 4.81
CA HIS A 232 -7.41 3.36 5.53
C HIS A 232 -8.14 2.57 6.63
N ARG A 233 -8.95 3.26 7.44
CA ARG A 233 -9.71 2.68 8.55
C ARG A 233 -10.69 1.61 8.09
N SER A 234 -11.45 1.86 7.02
CA SER A 234 -12.43 0.90 6.51
C SER A 234 -11.75 -0.35 5.96
N CYS A 235 -10.65 -0.18 5.23
CA CYS A 235 -9.89 -1.31 4.69
C CYS A 235 -9.27 -2.15 5.82
N TYR A 236 -8.65 -1.51 6.81
CA TYR A 236 -8.08 -2.19 7.98
C TYR A 236 -9.12 -3.05 8.71
N LEU A 237 -10.29 -2.46 9.03
CA LEU A 237 -11.37 -3.16 9.72
C LEU A 237 -11.96 -4.29 8.87
N ALA A 238 -12.13 -4.08 7.56
CA ALA A 238 -12.59 -5.10 6.64
C ALA A 238 -11.61 -6.28 6.55
N THR A 239 -10.29 -6.02 6.50
CA THR A 239 -9.27 -7.08 6.54
C THR A 239 -9.40 -7.92 7.80
N LEU A 240 -9.49 -7.29 8.99
CA LEU A 240 -9.64 -8.04 10.24
C LEU A 240 -10.92 -8.86 10.28
N ALA A 241 -12.05 -8.26 9.88
CA ALA A 241 -13.34 -8.96 9.83
C ALA A 241 -13.27 -10.18 8.91
N ASN A 242 -12.71 -10.03 7.70
CA ASN A 242 -12.58 -11.12 6.74
C ASN A 242 -11.70 -12.26 7.27
N ILE A 243 -10.54 -11.96 7.87
CA ILE A 243 -9.66 -12.99 8.44
C ILE A 243 -10.36 -13.77 9.56
N ILE A 244 -11.06 -13.07 10.46
CA ILE A 244 -11.75 -13.69 11.59
C ILE A 244 -12.93 -14.55 11.11
N GLU A 245 -13.82 -13.99 10.28
CA GLU A 245 -15.04 -14.64 9.80
C GLU A 245 -14.71 -15.89 8.97
N SER A 246 -13.68 -15.81 8.13
CA SER A 246 -13.24 -16.95 7.31
C SER A 246 -12.43 -17.99 8.08
N GLY A 247 -12.08 -17.72 9.33
CA GLY A 247 -11.20 -18.58 10.13
C GLY A 247 -9.82 -18.77 9.49
N LEU A 248 -9.35 -17.80 8.69
CA LEU A 248 -8.04 -17.90 8.04
C LEU A 248 -6.96 -17.96 9.12
N ASN A 249 -6.04 -18.91 8.96
CA ASN A 249 -4.91 -19.12 9.87
C ASN A 249 -5.32 -19.56 11.30
N SER A 250 -6.49 -20.20 11.46
CA SER A 250 -6.99 -20.75 12.73
C SER A 250 -6.54 -22.20 13.03
N SER A 251 -6.01 -22.91 12.04
CA SER A 251 -5.51 -24.30 12.17
C SER A 251 -4.01 -24.36 12.44
N GLU A 252 -3.50 -25.54 12.82
CA GLU A 252 -2.06 -25.76 12.96
C GLU A 252 -1.33 -25.53 11.62
N GLY A 253 -0.33 -24.65 11.62
CA GLY A 253 0.47 -24.30 10.43
C GLY A 253 0.07 -22.98 9.78
N ARG A 254 0.75 -22.63 8.67
CA ARG A 254 0.49 -21.38 7.93
C ARG A 254 -0.63 -21.58 6.91
N CYS A 255 -1.58 -20.65 6.88
CA CYS A 255 -2.55 -20.57 5.80
C CYS A 255 -1.86 -20.37 4.44
N ARG A 256 -2.25 -21.17 3.46
CA ARG A 256 -1.87 -20.98 2.05
C ARG A 256 -3.12 -20.59 1.28
N TYR A 257 -3.25 -19.29 0.99
CA TYR A 257 -4.41 -18.74 0.34
C TYR A 257 -4.19 -18.62 -1.17
N LEU A 258 -5.06 -19.22 -1.98
CA LEU A 258 -5.07 -19.03 -3.42
C LEU A 258 -6.02 -17.90 -3.78
N TRP A 259 -5.46 -16.79 -4.27
CA TRP A 259 -6.25 -15.63 -4.67
C TRP A 259 -6.75 -15.75 -6.11
N THR A 260 -8.04 -16.08 -6.29
CA THR A 260 -8.64 -16.31 -7.61
C THR A 260 -9.45 -15.13 -8.14
N LEU A 261 -9.89 -14.23 -7.25
CA LEU A 261 -10.63 -13.03 -7.66
C LEU A 261 -9.70 -11.97 -8.24
N PRO A 262 -10.11 -11.18 -9.24
CA PRO A 262 -9.25 -10.14 -9.77
C PRO A 262 -8.96 -9.04 -8.73
N MET A 263 -7.68 -8.71 -8.50
CA MET A 263 -7.27 -7.74 -7.47
C MET A 263 -7.71 -6.30 -7.77
N PHE A 264 -8.03 -5.98 -9.03
CA PHE A 264 -8.64 -4.69 -9.36
C PHE A 264 -10.10 -4.57 -8.88
N HIS A 265 -10.74 -5.69 -8.50
CA HIS A 265 -12.12 -5.69 -8.04
C HIS A 265 -12.14 -5.52 -6.52
N ALA A 266 -12.72 -4.41 -6.04
CA ALA A 266 -12.82 -4.08 -4.61
C ALA A 266 -11.46 -4.08 -3.87
N MET A 267 -10.37 -3.81 -4.59
CA MET A 267 -8.99 -3.71 -4.07
C MET A 267 -8.32 -5.03 -3.67
N GLY A 268 -8.82 -6.17 -4.14
CA GLY A 268 -8.38 -7.49 -3.71
C GLY A 268 -8.91 -7.77 -2.32
#